data_AF-A0A3M1LWP9-F1
#
_entry.id   AF-A0A3M1LWP9-F1
#
_cell.length_a   1.000
_cell.length_b   1.000
_cell.length_c   1.000
_cell.angle_alpha   90.00
_cell.angle_beta   90.00
_cell.angle_gamma   90.00
#
_symmetry.space_group_name_H-M   'P 1'
#
loop_
_entity.id
_entity.type
_entity.pdbx_description
1 polymer ?
#
loop_
_entity_poly.entity_id
_entity_poly.type
_entity_poly.pdbx_seq_one_letter_code
_entity_poly.pdbx_strand_id
1 'polypeptide(L)' 'MRLAHASWPEVEAHLSRGGGIILPVGSTEQHGPMGLIGTDTICAEAIALRA' A
#
# COMPACT_ATOMS: atom_id res chain seq x y z
N MET A 1 -5.62 7.73 3.33
CA MET A 1 -4.40 8.32 3.94
C MET A 1 -3.21 7.43 3.58
N ARG A 2 -2.07 7.98 3.17
CA ARG A 2 -0.81 7.19 3.01
C ARG A 2 0.05 7.35 4.25
N LEU A 3 0.38 6.26 4.92
CA LEU A 3 1.14 6.28 6.18
C LEU A 3 2.50 6.97 6.03
N ALA A 4 3.21 6.70 4.93
CA ALA A 4 4.52 7.29 4.65
C ALA A 4 4.51 8.83 4.51
N HIS A 5 3.34 9.44 4.34
CA HIS A 5 3.19 10.90 4.23
C HIS A 5 2.57 11.52 5.50
N ALA A 6 2.27 10.72 6.52
CA ALA A 6 1.68 11.17 7.76
C ALA A 6 2.78 11.39 8.82
N SER A 7 2.60 12.42 9.63
CA SER A 7 3.37 12.62 10.86
C SER A 7 2.87 11.66 11.96
N TRP A 8 3.73 11.35 12.92
CA TRP A 8 3.36 10.45 14.01
C TRP A 8 2.16 10.93 14.85
N PRO A 9 1.91 12.25 15.10
CA PRO A 9 0.72 12.68 15.83
C PRO A 9 -0.58 12.46 15.03
N GLU A 10 -0.53 12.58 13.69
CA GLU A 10 -1.70 12.28 12.83
C GLU A 10 -2.05 10.78 12.88
N VAL A 11 -1.04 9.92 12.94
CA VAL A 11 -1.22 8.47 13.11
C VAL A 11 -1.82 8.16 14.48
N GLU A 12 -1.32 8.78 15.56
CA GLU A 12 -1.89 8.63 16.91
C GLU A 12 -3.36 9.05 16.95
N ALA A 13 -3.69 10.20 16.35
CA ALA A 13 -5.06 10.70 16.26
C ALA A 13 -5.97 9.75 15.44
N HIS A 14 -5.42 9.05 14.43
CA HIS A 14 -6.16 8.05 13.69
C HIS A 14 -6.43 6.78 14.51
N LEU A 15 -5.41 6.27 15.21
CA LEU A 15 -5.52 5.07 16.05
C LEU A 15 -6.47 5.26 17.23
N SER A 16 -6.51 6.43 17.86
CA SER A 16 -7.41 6.72 18.98
C SER A 16 -8.91 6.67 18.62
N ARG A 17 -9.25 6.74 17.32
CA ARG A 17 -10.62 6.60 16.80
C ARG A 17 -10.97 5.18 16.34
N GLY A 18 -10.10 4.19 16.55
CA GLY A 18 -10.30 2.81 16.12
C GLY A 18 -9.80 2.50 14.71
N GLY A 19 -8.63 3.04 14.34
CA GLY A 19 -8.08 2.95 12.98
C GLY A 19 -7.63 1.54 12.55
N GLY A 20 -7.96 1.17 11.30
CA GLY A 20 -7.43 0.00 10.61
C GLY A 20 -6.35 0.40 9.58
N ILE A 21 -5.49 -0.56 9.20
CA ILE A 21 -4.40 -0.34 8.24
C ILE A 21 -4.53 -1.35 7.09
N ILE A 22 -4.34 -0.87 5.87
CA ILE A 22 -4.15 -1.71 4.68
C ILE A 22 -2.66 -1.73 4.36
N LEU A 23 -2.08 -2.92 4.30
CA LEU A 23 -0.70 -3.12 3.86
C LEU A 23 -0.74 -3.85 2.50
N PRO A 24 -0.51 -3.16 1.37
CA PRO A 24 -0.37 -3.83 0.09
C PRO A 24 0.89 -4.71 0.11
N VAL A 25 0.76 -5.96 -0.32
CA VAL A 25 1.86 -6.91 -0.45
C VAL A 25 1.88 -7.43 -1.88
N GLY A 26 3.06 -7.46 -2.48
CA GLY A 26 3.29 -7.99 -3.82
C GLY A 26 4.63 -8.71 -3.92
N SER A 27 5.13 -8.83 -5.14
CA SER A 27 6.36 -9.54 -5.48
C SER A 27 7.24 -8.73 -6.44
N THR A 28 8.47 -9.20 -6.64
CA THR A 28 9.41 -8.81 -7.71
C THR A 28 9.74 -10.07 -8.51
N GLU A 29 9.00 -10.32 -9.57
CA GLU A 29 9.05 -11.59 -10.30
C GLU A 29 8.83 -11.42 -11.82
N GLN A 30 9.21 -12.44 -12.60
CA GLN A 30 9.01 -12.39 -14.05
C GLN A 30 7.50 -12.47 -14.37
N HIS A 31 7.03 -11.65 -15.32
CA HIS A 31 5.66 -11.70 -15.84
C HIS A 31 5.62 -11.85 -17.37
N GLY A 32 6.57 -12.62 -17.91
CA GLY A 32 6.72 -12.83 -19.35
C GLY A 32 7.32 -11.63 -20.10
N PRO A 33 7.43 -11.71 -21.43
CA PRO A 33 8.24 -10.77 -22.23
C PRO A 33 7.76 -9.31 -22.19
N MET A 34 6.46 -9.08 -21.95
CA MET A 34 5.85 -7.76 -21.92
C MET A 34 5.44 -7.31 -20.51
N GLY A 35 5.55 -8.20 -19.52
CA GLY A 35 5.11 -7.93 -18.16
C GLY A 35 6.14 -7.13 -17.37
N LEU A 36 5.65 -6.24 -16.51
CA LEU A 36 6.51 -5.51 -15.58
C LEU A 36 6.95 -6.44 -14.45
N ILE A 37 8.22 -6.39 -14.05
CA ILE A 37 8.75 -7.25 -12.97
C ILE A 37 8.02 -7.01 -11.63
N GLY A 38 7.52 -5.79 -11.41
CA GLY A 38 6.80 -5.42 -10.19
C GLY A 38 5.28 -5.51 -10.31
N THR A 39 4.73 -6.28 -11.27
CA THR A 39 3.28 -6.28 -11.57
C THR A 39 2.45 -6.47 -10.29
N ASP A 40 2.77 -7.47 -9.47
CA ASP A 40 2.06 -7.74 -8.23
C ASP A 40 2.08 -6.56 -7.25
N THR A 41 3.26 -5.94 -7.06
CA THR A 41 3.41 -4.77 -6.17
C THR A 41 2.64 -3.57 -6.70
N ILE A 42 2.72 -3.29 -8.01
CA ILE A 42 2.02 -2.18 -8.67
C ILE A 42 0.50 -2.35 -8.52
N CYS A 43 -0.02 -3.55 -8.77
CA CYS A 43 -1.44 -3.85 -8.65
C CYS A 43 -1.92 -3.75 -7.20
N ALA A 44 -1.20 -4.36 -6.24
CA ALA A 44 -1.55 -4.31 -4.83
C ALA A 44 -1.59 -2.88 -4.30
N GLU A 45 -0.58 -2.05 -4.63
CA GLU A 45 -0.54 -0.64 -4.23
C GLU A 45 -1.71 0.13 -4.85
N ALA A 46 -1.95 -0.03 -6.16
CA ALA A 46 -3.02 0.68 -6.85
C ALA A 46 -4.42 0.36 -6.29
N ILE A 47 -4.65 -0.89 -5.88
CA ILE A 47 -5.91 -1.33 -5.27
C ILE A 47 -6.02 -0.78 -3.84
N ALA A 48 -4.97 -0.93 -3.01
CA ALA A 48 -4.96 -0.46 -1.63
C ALA A 48 -5.20 1.06 -1.51
N LEU A 49 -4.79 1.83 -2.52
CA LEU A 49 -5.03 3.28 -2.56
C LEU A 49 -6.46 3.68 -2.89
N ARG A 50 -7.25 2.77 -3.47
CA ARG A 50 -8.64 3.00 -3.89
C ARG A 50 -9.68 2.35 -2.97
N ALA A 51 -9.24 1.45 -2.08
CA ALA A 51 -10.08 0.83 -1.05
C ALA A 51 -10.44 1.82 0.05
#